data_AF-A0A1M5DE83-F1
#
_entry.id   AF-A0A1M5DE83-F1
#
_cell.length_a   1.000
_cell.length_b   1.000
_cell.length_c   1.000
_cell.angle_alpha   90.00
_cell.angle_beta   90.00
_cell.angle_gamma   90.00
#
_symmetry.space_group_name_H-M   'P 1'
#
loop_
_entity.id
_entity.type
_entity.pdbx_description
1 polymer ?
#
loop_
_entity_poly.entity_id
_entity_poly.type
_entity_poly.pdbx_seq_one_letter_code
_entity_poly.pdbx_strand_id
1 'polypeptide(L)'
;MSNEKIFQANNVTIMAQDESTGETFSASLPIELTVNQYMIVLTGEDSHGNKSEIAFLREPAIPLIQELIKREMLEMYLFRNDDDIEK
;
A
#
# COMPACT_ATOMS: atom_id res chain seq x y z
N MET A 1 -24.98 -14.94 0.63
CA MET A 1 -24.88 -13.49 0.30
C MET A 1 -24.16 -12.83 1.47
N SER A 2 -22.85 -12.62 1.38
CA SER A 2 -22.11 -11.90 2.42
C SER A 2 -22.56 -10.44 2.43
N ASN A 3 -22.92 -9.92 3.60
CA ASN A 3 -23.15 -8.49 3.82
C ASN A 3 -21.81 -7.76 3.77
N GLU A 4 -21.21 -7.66 2.59
CA GLU A 4 -20.03 -6.83 2.41
C GLU A 4 -20.49 -5.37 2.50
N LYS A 5 -20.28 -4.75 3.67
CA LYS A 5 -20.46 -3.31 3.82
C LYS A 5 -19.47 -2.65 2.86
N ILE A 6 -19.99 -1.98 1.84
CA ILE A 6 -19.19 -1.17 0.93
C ILE A 6 -18.54 -0.06 1.76
N PHE A 7 -17.24 -0.18 1.98
CA PHE A 7 -16.46 0.84 2.66
C PHE A 7 -16.40 2.08 1.76
N GLN A 8 -16.87 3.22 2.26
CA GLN A 8 -16.85 4.50 1.55
C GLN A 8 -16.20 5.55 2.45
N ALA A 9 -15.27 6.31 1.87
CA ALA A 9 -14.60 7.43 2.53
C ALA A 9 -14.22 8.46 1.46
N ASN A 10 -14.38 9.73 1.79
CA ASN A 10 -14.01 10.88 0.97
C ASN A 10 -12.92 11.74 1.62
N ASN A 11 -12.63 11.51 2.90
CA ASN A 11 -11.58 12.18 3.65
C ASN A 11 -10.84 11.17 4.54
N VAL A 12 -9.57 11.46 4.83
CA VAL A 12 -8.78 10.79 5.87
C VAL A 12 -8.37 11.81 6.93
N THR A 13 -8.42 11.42 8.20
CA THR A 13 -7.89 12.23 9.30
C THR A 13 -6.53 11.66 9.71
N ILE A 14 -5.49 12.47 9.58
CA ILE A 14 -4.16 12.16 10.10
C ILE A 14 -4.03 12.85 11.45
N MET A 15 -3.65 12.09 12.48
CA MET A 15 -3.33 12.61 13.81
C MET A 15 -1.87 12.35 14.10
N ALA A 16 -1.16 13.39 14.55
CA ALA A 16 0.24 13.32 14.95
C ALA A 16 0.37 13.89 16.36
N GLN A 17 1.09 13.19 17.24
CA GLN A 17 1.39 13.66 18.58
C GLN A 17 2.87 14.02 18.68
N ASP A 18 3.16 15.22 19.20
CA ASP A 18 4.51 15.59 19.61
C ASP A 18 4.81 14.93 20.97
N GLU A 19 5.79 14.03 20.99
CA GLU A 19 6.16 13.29 22.21
C GLU A 19 6.77 14.20 23.30
N SER A 20 7.38 15.33 22.91
CA SER A 20 8.07 16.22 23.84
C SER A 20 7.11 17.15 24.58
N THR A 21 6.06 17.61 23.90
CA THR A 21 5.05 18.54 24.45
C THR A 21 3.75 17.83 24.82
N GLY A 22 3.49 16.65 24.25
CA GLY A 22 2.22 15.92 24.35
C GLY A 22 1.12 16.47 23.44
N GLU A 23 1.37 17.54 22.69
CA GLU A 23 0.38 18.19 21.82
C GLU A 23 -0.01 17.29 20.64
N THR A 24 -1.31 17.30 20.29
CA THR A 24 -1.83 16.52 19.15
C THR A 24 -2.27 17.45 18.03
N PHE A 25 -1.68 17.26 16.86
CA PHE A 25 -2.06 17.91 15.62
C PHE A 25 -2.96 16.98 14.82
N SER A 26 -3.95 17.54 14.13
CA SER A 26 -4.79 16.77 13.22
C SER A 26 -5.03 17.51 11.93
N ALA A 27 -5.07 16.78 10.81
CA ALA A 27 -5.41 17.30 9.50
C ALA A 27 -6.41 16.36 8.83
N SER A 28 -7.46 16.92 8.26
CA SER A 28 -8.39 16.20 7.39
C SER A 28 -8.05 16.49 5.94
N LEU A 29 -7.76 15.46 5.17
CA LEU A 29 -7.34 15.55 3.78
C LEU A 29 -8.35 14.83 2.88
N PRO A 30 -8.70 15.41 1.71
CA PRO A 30 -9.54 14.73 0.74
C PRO A 30 -8.80 13.52 0.18
N ILE A 31 -9.55 12.44 -0.07
CA ILE A 31 -9.02 11.23 -0.68
C ILE A 31 -9.99 10.67 -1.73
N GLU A 32 -9.43 9.98 -2.71
CA GLU A 32 -10.15 9.02 -3.54
C GLU A 32 -9.94 7.61 -2.96
N LEU A 33 -11.04 6.87 -2.83
CA LEU A 33 -11.04 5.52 -2.26
C LEU A 33 -11.36 4.50 -3.35
N THR A 34 -10.44 3.55 -3.56
CA THR A 34 -10.68 2.37 -4.39
C THR A 34 -10.67 1.11 -3.54
N VAL A 35 -11.71 0.26 -3.69
CA VAL A 35 -11.86 -0.97 -2.91
C VAL A 35 -12.07 -2.14 -3.85
N ASN A 36 -11.31 -3.21 -3.65
CA ASN A 36 -11.55 -4.51 -4.29
C ASN A 36 -11.30 -5.66 -3.30
N GLN A 37 -11.38 -6.91 -3.78
CA GLN A 37 -11.21 -8.10 -2.93
C GLN A 37 -9.80 -8.25 -2.33
N TYR A 38 -8.80 -7.56 -2.89
CA TYR A 38 -7.39 -7.68 -2.51
C TYR A 38 -6.87 -6.47 -1.73
N MET A 39 -7.41 -5.28 -1.96
CA MET A 39 -6.85 -4.07 -1.38
C MET A 39 -7.85 -2.95 -1.19
N ILE A 40 -7.48 -2.03 -0.30
CA ILE A 40 -8.07 -0.70 -0.15
C ILE A 40 -6.97 0.30 -0.52
N VAL A 41 -7.24 1.19 -1.47
CA VAL A 41 -6.30 2.23 -1.90
C VAL A 41 -6.87 3.58 -1.55
N LEU A 42 -6.06 4.40 -0.87
CA LEU A 42 -6.31 5.81 -0.62
C LEU A 42 -5.38 6.61 -1.52
N THR A 43 -5.94 7.46 -2.37
CA THR A 43 -5.18 8.35 -3.26
C THR A 43 -5.46 9.80 -2.88
N GLY A 44 -4.43 10.64 -2.88
CA GLY A 44 -4.54 12.07 -2.64
C GLY A 44 -3.41 12.85 -3.30
N GLU A 45 -3.36 14.15 -3.09
CA GLU A 45 -2.31 15.03 -3.60
C GLU A 45 -1.59 15.76 -2.44
N ASP A 46 -0.28 15.91 -2.55
CA ASP A 46 0.52 16.71 -1.60
C ASP A 46 0.35 18.23 -1.85
N SER A 47 1.00 19.06 -1.04
CA SER A 47 0.93 20.52 -1.17
C SER A 47 1.55 21.07 -2.47
N HIS A 48 2.24 20.24 -3.23
CA HIS A 48 2.84 20.58 -4.53
C HIS A 48 2.02 19.99 -5.70
N GLY A 49 0.89 19.33 -5.43
CA GLY A 49 0.05 18.69 -6.43
C GLY A 49 0.56 17.32 -6.89
N ASN A 50 1.52 16.72 -6.19
CA ASN A 50 1.99 15.37 -6.52
C ASN A 50 1.03 14.33 -5.95
N LYS A 51 0.64 13.37 -6.79
CA LYS A 51 -0.18 12.24 -6.34
C LYS A 51 0.59 11.36 -5.36
N SER A 52 -0.08 10.98 -4.29
CA SER A 52 0.39 10.03 -3.28
C SER A 52 -0.66 8.94 -3.06
N GLU A 53 -0.20 7.72 -2.81
CA GLU A 53 -1.06 6.56 -2.63
C GLU A 53 -0.65 5.75 -1.40
N ILE A 54 -1.64 5.29 -0.64
CA ILE A 54 -1.47 4.34 0.46
C ILE A 54 -2.38 3.15 0.19
N ALA A 55 -1.79 1.94 0.15
CA ALA A 55 -2.52 0.71 -0.08
C ALA A 55 -2.52 -0.17 1.18
N PHE A 56 -3.71 -0.59 1.61
CA PHE A 56 -3.91 -1.60 2.64
C PHE A 56 -4.27 -2.92 1.99
N LEU A 57 -3.42 -3.92 2.19
CA LEU A 57 -3.62 -5.26 1.65
C LEU A 57 -4.62 -6.04 2.52
N ARG A 58 -5.56 -6.70 1.86
CA ARG A 58 -6.50 -7.63 2.48
C ARG A 58 -5.90 -9.02 2.46
N GLU A 59 -6.39 -9.88 3.36
CA GLU A 59 -5.93 -11.27 3.50
C GLU A 59 -5.88 -12.04 2.16
N PRO A 60 -6.87 -11.94 1.24
CA PRO A 60 -6.81 -12.63 -0.05
C PRO A 60 -5.64 -12.21 -0.97
N ALA A 61 -5.02 -11.05 -0.73
CA ALA A 61 -3.88 -10.57 -1.51
C ALA A 61 -2.54 -11.18 -1.09
N ILE A 62 -2.43 -11.63 0.16
CA ILE A 62 -1.19 -12.15 0.73
C ILE A 62 -0.60 -13.31 -0.09
N PRO A 63 -1.37 -14.37 -0.45
CA PRO A 63 -0.80 -15.48 -1.22
C PRO A 63 -0.32 -15.05 -2.62
N LEU A 64 -1.01 -14.10 -3.26
CA LEU A 64 -0.63 -13.56 -4.57
C LEU A 64 0.70 -12.80 -4.50
N ILE A 65 0.88 -11.98 -3.47
CA ILE A 65 2.13 -11.24 -3.26
C ILE A 65 3.29 -12.18 -2.94
N GLN A 66 3.05 -13.21 -2.13
CA GLN A 66 4.07 -14.22 -1.84
C GLN A 66 4.51 -14.97 -3.10
N GLU A 67 3.58 -15.28 -4.00
CA GLU A 67 3.89 -15.91 -5.29
C GLU A 67 4.73 -15.00 -6.18
N LEU A 68 4.35 -13.72 -6.28
CA LEU A 68 5.11 -12.72 -7.05
C LEU A 68 6.54 -12.55 -6.53
N ILE A 69 6.70 -12.40 -5.20
CA ILE A 69 8.02 -12.28 -4.58
C ILE A 69 8.87 -13.53 -4.84
N LYS A 70 8.28 -14.73 -4.71
CA LYS A 70 8.99 -15.99 -5.00
C LYS A 70 9.47 -16.05 -6.45
N ARG A 71 8.64 -15.59 -7.40
CA ARG A 71 8.98 -15.57 -8.83
C ARG A 71 10.12 -14.60 -9.12
N GLU A 72 10.04 -13.36 -8.62
CA GLU A 72 11.11 -12.37 -8.77
C GLU A 72 12.43 -12.87 -8.19
N MET A 73 12.39 -13.48 -7.00
CA MET A 73 13.59 -14.08 -6.42
C MET A 73 14.14 -15.23 -7.28
N LEU A 74 13.29 -16.09 -7.82
CA LEU A 74 13.74 -17.19 -8.69
C LEU A 74 14.40 -16.64 -9.96
N GLU A 75 13.82 -15.62 -10.59
CA GLU A 75 14.39 -14.95 -11.76
C GLU A 75 15.77 -14.36 -11.41
N MET A 76 15.90 -13.63 -10.30
CA MET A 76 17.20 -13.14 -9.81
C MET A 76 18.24 -14.24 -9.58
N TYR A 77 17.84 -15.40 -9.06
CA TYR A 77 18.74 -16.53 -8.85
C TYR A 77 19.20 -17.16 -10.15
N LEU A 78 18.32 -17.26 -11.16
CA LEU A 78 18.67 -17.80 -12.48
C LEU A 78 19.63 -16.88 -13.23
N PHE A 79 19.39 -15.57 -13.23
CA PHE A 79 20.29 -14.60 -13.88
C PHE A 79 21.69 -14.53 -13.25
N ARG A 80 21.82 -14.78 -11.95
CA ARG A 80 23.14 -14.80 -11.29
C ARG A 80 23.99 -16.02 -11.64
N ASN A 81 23.36 -17.14 -12.01
CA ASN A 81 24.08 -18.37 -12.31
C ASN A 81 24.53 -18.46 -13.77
N ASP A 82 23.97 -17.65 -14.67
CA ASP A 82 24.41 -17.60 -16.07
C ASP A 82 25.74 -16.82 -16.23
N ASP A 83 26.00 -15.83 -15.36
CA ASP A 83 27.26 -15.06 -15.38
C ASP A 83 28.48 -15.86 -14.85
N ASP A 84 28.26 -16.97 -14.12
CA ASP A 84 29.31 -17.82 -13.56
C ASP A 84 29.71 -19.00 -14.47
N ILE A 85 29.05 -19.19 -15.61
CA ILE A 85 29.32 -20.31 -16.55
C ILE A 85 30.28 -19.88 -17.69
N GLU A 86 30.54 -18.58 -17.87
CA GLU A 86 31.56 -18.08 -18.81
C GLU A 86 32.91 -17.77 -18.13
N LYS A 87 33.61 -18.78 -17.60
CA LYS A 87 35.06 -18.70 -17.33
C LYS A 87 35.80 -20.01 -17.61
#